data_AF-A0A139X275-F1
#
_entry.id   AF-A0A139X275-F1
#
_cell.length_a   1.000
_cell.length_b   1.000
_cell.length_c   1.000
_cell.angle_alpha   90.00
_cell.angle_beta   90.00
_cell.angle_gamma   90.00
#
_symmetry.space_group_name_H-M   'P 1'
#
loop_
_entity.id
_entity.type
_entity.pdbx_description
1 polymer ?
#
loop_
_entity_poly.entity_id
_entity_poly.type
_entity_poly.pdbx_seq_one_letter_code
_entity_poly.pdbx_strand_id
1 'polypeptide(L)'
;MKHQSDSDKIGQFNISIPIRVGFLSAILAGLLTFLFYFAKQIDKNGHYKETLNFFVTALTASAGVTSAFYAFKSIEQSKESQKIESTSVYISRWNDVQYLPVRKTTTDIINLIKEQPDNQREKLLLEYLETHPDKRQDITNVLNFLEEMALCIEKGIIKEEILYDFYRFIVIEYCEIFGVHIAQRRRERKNERIFRALTDLCDRWHKRWKTF
;
A
#
# COMPACT_ATOMS: atom_id res chain seq x y z
N MET A 1 8.35 12.88 60.70
CA MET A 1 9.27 12.09 59.84
C MET A 1 9.90 13.03 58.81
N LYS A 2 11.20 12.83 58.55
CA LYS A 2 12.12 13.74 57.85
C LYS A 2 11.75 14.02 56.38
N HIS A 3 12.09 15.23 55.95
CA HIS A 3 12.19 15.72 54.57
C HIS A 3 13.20 14.93 53.71
N GLN A 4 12.89 14.77 52.42
CA GLN A 4 13.76 14.90 51.22
C GLN A 4 12.88 14.58 50.00
N SER A 5 12.35 15.56 49.26
CA SER A 5 12.99 16.37 48.21
C SER A 5 13.68 15.54 47.13
N ASP A 6 12.90 15.13 46.13
CA ASP A 6 13.39 14.64 44.83
C ASP A 6 12.83 15.55 43.72
N SER A 7 13.19 16.83 43.79
CA SER A 7 13.28 17.68 42.60
C SER A 7 14.70 17.51 42.07
N ASP A 8 14.88 16.72 41.02
CA ASP A 8 15.98 16.84 40.05
C ASP A 8 15.90 15.73 39.00
N LYS A 9 14.96 15.86 38.06
CA LYS A 9 15.03 15.18 36.75
C LYS A 9 14.54 16.09 35.61
N ILE A 10 14.99 17.34 35.61
CA ILE A 10 14.92 18.20 34.42
C ILE A 10 16.33 18.25 33.85
N GLY A 11 16.53 17.62 32.68
CA GLY A 11 17.74 17.84 31.88
C GLY A 11 18.68 16.64 31.71
N GLN A 12 18.15 15.47 31.31
CA GLN A 12 18.99 14.52 30.55
C GLN A 12 18.55 14.54 29.09
N PHE A 13 18.97 15.57 28.36
CA PHE A 13 19.07 15.50 26.90
C PHE A 13 20.27 14.63 26.58
N ASN A 14 20.06 13.31 26.58
CA ASN A 14 21.05 12.36 26.10
C ASN A 14 21.04 12.41 24.57
N ILE A 15 21.65 13.46 24.00
CA ILE A 15 21.87 13.55 22.56
C ILE A 15 23.01 12.59 22.25
N SER A 16 22.68 11.31 22.05
CA SER A 16 23.61 10.36 21.45
C SER A 16 23.80 10.76 19.98
N ILE A 17 24.67 11.74 19.72
CA ILE A 17 25.10 12.01 18.35
C ILE A 17 25.86 10.74 17.92
N PRO A 18 25.32 9.95 16.98
CA PRO A 18 25.99 8.73 16.57
C PRO A 18 27.39 9.13 16.06
N ILE A 19 28.43 8.46 16.56
CA ILE A 19 29.86 8.76 16.30
C ILE A 19 30.16 9.00 14.81
N ARG A 20 29.34 8.43 13.91
CA ARG A 20 29.37 8.64 12.46
C ARG A 20 29.16 10.09 12.02
N VAL A 21 28.26 10.84 12.66
CA VAL A 21 27.94 12.24 12.28
C VAL A 21 29.05 13.20 12.71
N GLY A 22 29.61 13.02 13.91
CA GLY A 22 30.75 13.81 14.39
C GLY A 22 32.03 13.58 13.57
N PHE A 23 32.25 12.35 13.10
CA PHE A 23 33.38 12.03 12.23
C PHE A 23 33.23 12.65 10.83
N LEU A 24 32.02 12.59 10.25
CA LEU A 24 31.70 13.22 8.96
C LEU A 24 31.85 14.75 9.02
N SER A 25 31.41 15.40 10.11
CA SER A 25 31.56 16.85 10.26
C SER A 25 33.01 17.28 10.43
N ALA A 26 33.83 16.49 11.15
CA ALA A 26 35.26 16.75 11.28
C ALA A 26 36.00 16.63 9.94
N ILE A 27 35.68 15.61 9.12
CA ILE A 27 36.23 15.47 7.76
C ILE A 27 35.84 16.67 6.90
N LEU A 28 34.58 17.07 6.91
CA LEU A 28 34.09 18.19 6.12
C LEU A 28 34.76 19.51 6.54
N ALA A 29 34.89 19.75 7.83
CA ALA A 29 35.58 20.92 8.38
C ALA A 29 37.07 20.94 7.99
N GLY A 30 37.75 19.80 8.04
CA GLY A 30 39.13 19.66 7.58
C GLY A 30 39.28 19.94 6.08
N LEU A 31 38.38 19.41 5.25
CA LEU A 31 38.33 19.64 3.80
C LEU A 31 38.11 21.13 3.46
N LEU A 32 37.18 21.79 4.16
CA LEU A 32 36.92 23.22 3.99
C LEU A 32 38.12 24.08 4.41
N THR A 33 38.77 23.72 5.51
CA THR A 33 39.96 24.43 6.01
C THR A 33 41.15 24.24 5.06
N PHE A 34 41.32 23.05 4.51
CA PHE A 34 42.32 22.74 3.48
C PHE A 34 42.07 23.52 2.18
N LEU A 35 40.83 23.55 1.70
CA LEU A 35 40.43 24.33 0.52
C LEU A 35 40.67 25.83 0.74
N PHE A 36 40.38 26.34 1.94
CA PHE A 36 40.64 27.73 2.30
C PHE A 36 42.14 28.06 2.30
N TYR A 37 42.98 27.18 2.85
CA TYR A 37 44.43 27.33 2.84
C TYR A 37 45.00 27.31 1.41
N PHE A 38 44.57 26.35 0.58
CA PHE A 38 45.00 26.24 -0.81
C PHE A 38 44.54 27.42 -1.67
N ALA A 39 43.29 27.88 -1.53
CA ALA A 39 42.77 29.04 -2.24
C ALA A 39 43.57 30.31 -1.92
N LYS A 40 43.96 30.49 -0.65
CA LYS A 40 44.82 31.61 -0.21
C LYS A 40 46.24 31.50 -0.78
N GLN A 41 46.76 30.30 -0.99
CA GLN A 41 48.14 30.08 -1.45
C GLN A 41 48.29 30.18 -2.98
N ILE A 42 47.27 29.75 -3.73
CA ILE A 42 47.23 29.84 -5.20
C ILE A 42 46.98 31.28 -5.65
N ASP A 43 46.13 32.02 -4.96
CA ASP A 43 45.75 33.38 -5.36
C ASP A 43 46.50 34.45 -4.57
N LYS A 44 47.70 34.80 -5.07
CA LYS A 44 48.48 35.96 -4.60
C LYS A 44 47.89 37.30 -5.02
N ASN A 45 46.90 37.33 -5.91
CA ASN A 45 46.35 38.55 -6.53
C ASN A 45 45.13 39.12 -5.78
N GLY A 46 44.64 38.44 -4.74
CA GLY A 46 43.62 38.99 -3.82
C GLY A 46 42.15 38.66 -4.15
N HIS A 47 41.88 37.83 -5.16
CA HIS A 47 40.53 37.42 -5.60
C HIS A 47 40.00 36.14 -4.90
N TYR A 48 40.71 35.62 -3.89
CA TYR A 48 40.42 34.32 -3.26
C TYR A 48 39.01 34.26 -2.65
N LYS A 49 38.44 35.41 -2.26
CA LYS A 49 37.06 35.53 -1.76
C LYS A 49 36.02 35.21 -2.83
N GLU A 50 36.24 35.63 -4.08
CA GLU A 50 35.31 35.36 -5.19
C GLU A 50 35.31 33.88 -5.56
N THR A 51 36.51 33.28 -5.58
CA THR A 51 36.67 31.83 -5.81
C THR A 51 36.00 31.02 -4.70
N LEU A 52 36.21 31.38 -3.43
CA LEU A 52 35.53 30.74 -2.29
C LEU A 52 34.01 30.92 -2.35
N ASN A 53 33.51 32.11 -2.67
CA ASN A 53 32.07 32.35 -2.80
C ASN A 53 31.48 31.50 -3.92
N PHE A 54 32.15 31.39 -5.07
CA PHE A 54 31.71 30.50 -6.16
C PHE A 54 31.62 29.05 -5.70
N PHE A 55 32.65 28.53 -5.00
CA PHE A 55 32.62 27.17 -4.46
C PHE A 55 31.51 26.96 -3.43
N VAL A 56 31.34 27.90 -2.49
CA VAL A 56 30.28 27.84 -1.48
C VAL A 56 28.91 27.87 -2.13
N THR A 57 28.68 28.75 -3.12
CA THR A 57 27.43 28.83 -3.87
C THR A 57 27.18 27.56 -4.68
N ALA A 58 28.18 27.05 -5.39
CA ALA A 58 28.07 25.82 -6.17
C ALA A 58 27.81 24.58 -5.28
N LEU A 59 28.49 24.48 -4.14
CA LEU A 59 28.27 23.44 -3.13
C LEU A 59 26.87 23.54 -2.54
N THR A 60 26.43 24.75 -2.17
CA THR A 60 25.09 24.99 -1.61
C THR A 60 24.00 24.63 -2.62
N ALA A 61 24.16 25.04 -3.88
CA ALA A 61 23.24 24.68 -4.96
C ALA A 61 23.19 23.17 -5.20
N SER A 62 24.35 22.51 -5.26
CA SER A 62 24.46 21.05 -5.46
C SER A 62 23.86 20.27 -4.27
N ALA A 63 24.12 20.73 -3.04
CA ALA A 63 23.54 20.16 -1.83
C ALA A 63 22.02 20.34 -1.79
N GLY A 64 21.51 21.50 -2.21
CA GLY A 64 20.08 21.77 -2.34
C GLY A 64 19.39 20.82 -3.33
N VAL A 65 19.95 20.65 -4.53
CA VAL A 65 19.43 19.71 -5.55
C VAL A 65 19.46 18.28 -5.05
N THR A 66 20.58 17.86 -4.46
CA THR A 66 20.75 16.48 -3.94
C THR A 66 19.77 16.21 -2.79
N SER A 67 19.59 17.18 -1.88
CA SER A 67 18.65 17.06 -0.76
C SER A 67 17.21 16.98 -1.26
N ALA A 68 16.83 17.81 -2.23
CA ALA A 68 15.51 17.75 -2.86
C ALA A 68 15.27 16.39 -3.54
N PHE A 69 16.26 15.86 -4.26
CA PHE A 69 16.20 14.54 -4.88
C PHE A 69 15.98 13.42 -3.86
N TYR A 70 16.76 13.39 -2.76
CA TYR A 70 16.60 12.36 -1.73
C TYR A 70 15.31 12.52 -0.91
N ALA A 71 14.87 13.75 -0.65
CA ALA A 71 13.58 14.01 -0.01
C ALA A 71 12.43 13.47 -0.88
N PHE A 72 12.47 13.75 -2.18
CA PHE A 72 11.51 13.22 -3.14
C PHE A 72 11.51 11.68 -3.16
N LYS A 73 12.70 11.07 -3.26
CA LYS A 73 12.85 9.60 -3.25
C LYS A 73 12.35 8.96 -1.95
N SER A 74 12.59 9.60 -0.80
CA SER A 74 12.09 9.15 0.50
C SER A 74 10.56 9.19 0.58
N ILE A 75 9.94 10.25 0.06
CA ILE A 75 8.47 10.37 -0.04
C ILE A 75 7.92 9.28 -0.96
N GLU A 76 8.54 9.04 -2.11
CA GLU A 76 8.15 7.99 -3.04
C GLU A 76 8.24 6.61 -2.39
N GLN A 77 9.35 6.32 -1.72
CA GLN A 77 9.53 5.06 -0.99
C GLN A 77 8.50 4.90 0.14
N SER A 78 8.19 5.96 0.88
CA SER A 78 7.17 5.95 1.93
C SER A 78 5.77 5.66 1.36
N LYS A 79 5.41 6.28 0.22
CA LYS A 79 4.14 5.99 -0.47
C LYS A 79 4.07 4.53 -0.92
N GLU A 80 5.16 4.00 -1.47
CA GLU A 80 5.22 2.60 -1.91
C GLU A 80 5.10 1.62 -0.73
N SER A 81 5.77 1.89 0.39
CA SER A 81 5.61 1.12 1.63
C SER A 81 4.19 1.18 2.16
N GLN A 82 3.57 2.36 2.16
CA GLN A 82 2.18 2.52 2.60
C GLN A 82 1.19 1.74 1.72
N LYS A 83 1.40 1.70 0.40
CA LYS A 83 0.59 0.88 -0.50
C LYS A 83 0.74 -0.61 -0.19
N ILE A 84 1.97 -1.07 0.05
CA ILE A 84 2.23 -2.48 0.43
C ILE A 84 1.51 -2.81 1.74
N GLU A 85 1.65 -1.97 2.76
CA GLU A 85 0.98 -2.15 4.05
C GLU A 85 -0.55 -2.19 3.89
N SER A 86 -1.11 -1.22 3.15
CA SER A 86 -2.55 -1.18 2.84
C SER A 86 -3.02 -2.42 2.09
N THR A 87 -2.16 -2.99 1.24
CA THR A 87 -2.44 -4.24 0.51
C THR A 87 -2.48 -5.44 1.46
N SER A 88 -1.51 -5.53 2.38
CA SER A 88 -1.43 -6.59 3.39
C SER A 88 -2.65 -6.61 4.31
N VAL A 89 -3.29 -5.46 4.57
CA VAL A 89 -4.53 -5.39 5.36
C VAL A 89 -5.66 -6.20 4.74
N TYR A 90 -5.82 -6.20 3.41
CA TYR A 90 -6.85 -7.01 2.74
C TYR A 90 -6.60 -8.51 2.91
N ILE A 91 -5.34 -8.93 2.70
CA ILE A 91 -4.90 -10.32 2.89
C ILE A 91 -5.14 -10.74 4.34
N SER A 92 -4.79 -9.89 5.31
CA SER A 92 -5.02 -10.16 6.73
C SER A 92 -6.51 -10.26 7.05
N ARG A 93 -7.34 -9.32 6.58
CA ARG A 93 -8.80 -9.31 6.83
C ARG A 93 -9.47 -10.57 6.32
N TRP A 94 -9.13 -11.01 5.10
CA TRP A 94 -9.69 -12.24 4.54
C TRP A 94 -9.31 -13.49 5.33
N ASN A 95 -8.13 -13.49 5.94
CA ASN A 95 -7.64 -14.60 6.75
C ASN A 95 -8.03 -14.51 8.22
N ASP A 96 -8.72 -13.45 8.63
CA ASP A 96 -9.22 -13.31 10.00
C ASP A 96 -10.19 -14.45 10.34
N VAL A 97 -10.13 -14.91 11.59
CA VAL A 97 -11.02 -15.93 12.15
C VAL A 97 -12.48 -15.54 11.98
N GLN A 98 -12.80 -14.25 12.03
CA GLN A 98 -14.15 -13.73 11.84
C GLN A 98 -14.73 -14.00 10.44
N TYR A 99 -13.88 -14.13 9.41
CA TYR A 99 -14.31 -14.44 8.04
C TYR A 99 -14.42 -15.95 7.78
N LEU A 100 -13.96 -16.82 8.68
CA LEU A 100 -14.02 -18.28 8.49
C LEU A 100 -15.44 -18.80 8.23
N PRO A 101 -16.49 -18.42 9.00
CA PRO A 101 -17.84 -18.94 8.76
C PRO A 101 -18.36 -18.56 7.37
N VAL A 102 -18.13 -17.31 6.96
CA VAL A 102 -18.57 -16.79 5.66
C VAL A 102 -17.81 -17.47 4.52
N ARG A 103 -16.49 -17.67 4.66
CA ARG A 103 -15.68 -18.42 3.68
C ARG A 103 -16.18 -19.85 3.54
N LYS A 104 -16.43 -20.54 4.66
CA LYS A 104 -16.96 -21.91 4.66
C LYS A 104 -18.33 -21.98 3.97
N THR A 105 -19.27 -21.12 4.36
CA THR A 105 -20.58 -21.00 3.69
C THR A 105 -20.40 -20.82 2.18
N THR A 106 -19.51 -19.92 1.76
CA THR A 106 -19.31 -19.62 0.34
C THR A 106 -18.73 -20.82 -0.41
N THR A 107 -17.73 -21.50 0.16
CA THR A 107 -17.17 -22.73 -0.40
C THR A 107 -18.22 -23.84 -0.51
N ASP A 108 -19.04 -24.03 0.52
CA ASP A 108 -20.09 -25.06 0.54
C ASP A 108 -21.11 -24.81 -0.59
N ILE A 109 -21.50 -23.55 -0.80
CA ILE A 109 -22.40 -23.15 -1.89
C ILE A 109 -21.74 -23.37 -3.25
N ILE A 110 -20.48 -22.94 -3.42
CA ILE A 110 -19.75 -23.14 -4.68
C ILE A 110 -19.68 -24.63 -5.04
N ASN A 111 -19.38 -25.50 -4.07
CA ASN A 111 -19.32 -26.94 -4.28
C ASN A 111 -20.69 -27.50 -4.69
N LEU A 112 -21.76 -27.12 -3.96
CA LEU A 112 -23.14 -27.51 -4.29
C LEU A 112 -23.53 -27.13 -5.72
N ILE A 113 -23.17 -25.92 -6.17
CA ILE A 113 -23.48 -25.45 -7.52
C ILE A 113 -22.62 -26.16 -8.56
N LYS A 114 -21.33 -26.39 -8.29
CA LYS A 114 -20.41 -27.05 -9.24
C LYS A 114 -20.76 -28.51 -9.51
N GLU A 115 -21.36 -29.20 -8.55
CA GLU A 115 -21.85 -30.57 -8.71
C GLU A 115 -23.00 -30.69 -9.72
N GLN A 116 -23.68 -29.60 -10.05
CA GLN A 116 -24.78 -29.60 -11.00
C GLN A 116 -24.33 -29.37 -12.46
N PRO A 117 -25.10 -29.88 -13.44
CA PRO A 117 -24.93 -29.52 -14.84
C PRO A 117 -25.04 -28.01 -15.09
N ASP A 118 -24.24 -27.48 -16.02
CA ASP A 118 -24.13 -26.03 -16.29
C ASP A 118 -25.50 -25.35 -16.52
N ASN A 119 -26.42 -26.02 -17.20
CA ASN A 119 -27.76 -25.49 -17.51
C ASN A 119 -28.70 -25.38 -16.29
N GLN A 120 -28.34 -25.95 -15.14
CA GLN A 120 -29.12 -25.90 -13.91
C GLN A 120 -28.49 -25.02 -12.82
N ARG A 121 -27.21 -24.65 -12.97
CA ARG A 121 -26.44 -23.93 -11.94
C ARG A 121 -27.06 -22.59 -11.56
N GLU A 122 -27.40 -21.78 -12.55
CA GLU A 122 -27.94 -20.43 -12.30
C GLU A 122 -29.28 -20.50 -11.56
N LYS A 123 -30.19 -21.35 -12.05
CA LYS A 123 -31.51 -21.53 -11.44
C LYS A 123 -31.40 -22.03 -10.00
N LEU A 124 -30.58 -23.07 -9.77
CA LEU A 124 -30.37 -23.63 -8.44
C LEU A 124 -29.79 -22.58 -7.48
N LEU A 125 -28.79 -21.79 -7.92
CA LEU A 125 -28.19 -20.77 -7.09
C LEU A 125 -29.23 -19.73 -6.65
N LEU A 126 -30.06 -19.24 -7.57
CA LEU A 126 -31.08 -18.24 -7.23
C LEU A 126 -32.12 -18.82 -6.26
N GLU A 127 -32.64 -20.02 -6.55
CA GLU A 127 -33.60 -20.71 -5.66
C GLU A 127 -33.02 -20.97 -4.27
N TYR A 128 -31.75 -21.40 -4.20
CA TYR A 128 -31.05 -21.64 -2.95
C TYR A 128 -30.90 -20.35 -2.13
N LEU A 129 -30.48 -19.24 -2.76
CA LEU A 129 -30.31 -17.96 -2.08
C LEU A 129 -31.64 -17.28 -1.70
N GLU A 130 -32.73 -17.57 -2.40
CA GLU A 130 -34.07 -17.12 -2.02
C GLU A 130 -34.61 -17.87 -0.81
N THR A 131 -34.35 -19.18 -0.73
CA THR A 131 -34.78 -20.04 0.38
C THR A 131 -33.87 -19.91 1.62
N HIS A 132 -32.65 -19.37 1.47
CA HIS A 132 -31.66 -19.21 2.54
C HIS A 132 -31.15 -17.75 2.62
N PRO A 133 -31.93 -16.83 3.23
CA PRO A 133 -31.61 -15.40 3.25
C PRO A 133 -30.33 -15.07 4.04
N ASP A 134 -29.98 -15.86 5.06
CA ASP A 134 -28.71 -15.75 5.79
C ASP A 134 -27.51 -16.03 4.86
N LYS A 135 -27.61 -17.08 4.04
CA LYS A 135 -26.59 -17.44 3.05
C LYS A 135 -26.47 -16.40 1.95
N ARG A 136 -27.59 -15.83 1.50
CA ARG A 136 -27.59 -14.67 0.59
C ARG A 136 -26.85 -13.48 1.17
N GLN A 137 -27.01 -13.21 2.47
CA GLN A 137 -26.28 -12.14 3.15
C GLN A 137 -24.78 -12.44 3.23
N ASP A 138 -24.39 -13.68 3.54
CA ASP A 138 -22.99 -14.12 3.56
C ASP A 138 -22.30 -13.90 2.20
N ILE A 139 -22.93 -14.35 1.10
CA ILE A 139 -22.43 -14.10 -0.26
C ILE A 139 -22.34 -12.60 -0.56
N THR A 140 -23.35 -11.83 -0.16
CA THR A 140 -23.34 -10.38 -0.35
C THR A 140 -22.17 -9.73 0.41
N ASN A 141 -21.86 -10.18 1.63
CA ASN A 141 -20.74 -9.66 2.42
C ASN A 141 -19.39 -9.93 1.74
N VAL A 142 -19.22 -11.12 1.19
CA VAL A 142 -18.04 -11.48 0.40
C VAL A 142 -17.91 -10.60 -0.85
N LEU A 143 -18.98 -10.45 -1.62
CA LEU A 143 -18.97 -9.63 -2.84
C LEU A 143 -18.68 -8.15 -2.51
N ASN A 144 -19.20 -7.64 -1.38
CA ASN A 144 -18.87 -6.31 -0.89
C ASN A 144 -17.39 -6.16 -0.54
N PHE A 145 -16.79 -7.16 0.11
CA PHE A 145 -15.36 -7.17 0.40
C PHE A 145 -14.52 -7.14 -0.89
N LEU A 146 -14.89 -7.95 -1.88
CA LEU A 146 -14.18 -7.99 -3.17
C LEU A 146 -14.38 -6.71 -3.99
N GLU A 147 -15.56 -6.08 -3.93
CA GLU A 147 -15.82 -4.76 -4.53
C GLU A 147 -15.02 -3.64 -3.85
N GLU A 148 -14.93 -3.64 -2.52
CA GLU A 148 -14.08 -2.70 -1.76
C GLU A 148 -12.62 -2.81 -2.22
N MET A 149 -12.11 -4.04 -2.29
CA MET A 149 -10.77 -4.33 -2.80
C MET A 149 -10.59 -3.82 -4.24
N ALA A 150 -11.55 -4.13 -5.13
CA ALA A 150 -11.49 -3.72 -6.53
C ALA A 150 -11.51 -2.19 -6.69
N LEU A 151 -12.30 -1.47 -5.89
CA LEU A 151 -12.32 -0.01 -5.87
C LEU A 151 -10.99 0.58 -5.39
N CYS A 152 -10.35 -0.04 -4.40
CA CYS A 152 -9.03 0.41 -3.95
C CYS A 152 -7.92 0.13 -4.98
N ILE A 153 -8.03 -0.95 -5.74
CA ILE A 153 -7.16 -1.21 -6.90
C ILE A 153 -7.38 -0.15 -7.99
N GLU A 154 -8.63 0.10 -8.38
CA GLU A 154 -8.99 1.10 -9.40
C GLU A 154 -8.46 2.50 -9.05
N LYS A 155 -8.46 2.85 -7.75
CA LYS A 155 -7.96 4.14 -7.25
C LYS A 155 -6.44 4.17 -7.02
N GLY A 156 -5.71 3.07 -7.27
CA GLY A 156 -4.27 2.99 -7.05
C GLY A 156 -3.85 3.11 -5.57
N ILE A 157 -4.76 2.83 -4.64
CA ILE A 157 -4.52 2.88 -3.18
C ILE A 157 -3.75 1.64 -2.73
N ILE A 158 -3.97 0.50 -3.38
CA ILE A 158 -3.31 -0.78 -3.09
C ILE A 158 -2.62 -1.34 -4.33
N LYS A 159 -1.69 -2.28 -4.14
CA LYS A 159 -0.92 -2.90 -5.21
C LYS A 159 -1.67 -4.08 -5.81
N GLU A 160 -2.18 -3.91 -7.02
CA GLU A 160 -2.90 -4.96 -7.75
C GLU A 160 -2.09 -6.24 -7.90
N GLU A 161 -0.79 -6.14 -8.21
CA GLU A 161 0.08 -7.31 -8.45
C GLU A 161 0.11 -8.29 -7.26
N ILE A 162 0.25 -7.77 -6.04
CA ILE A 162 0.27 -8.60 -4.82
C ILE A 162 -1.08 -9.28 -4.61
N LEU A 163 -2.18 -8.57 -4.88
CA LEU A 163 -3.52 -9.12 -4.72
C LEU A 163 -3.88 -10.09 -5.84
N TYR A 164 -3.36 -9.90 -7.05
CA TYR A 164 -3.53 -10.86 -8.14
C TYR A 164 -2.94 -12.21 -7.76
N ASP A 165 -1.74 -12.23 -7.18
CA ASP A 165 -1.09 -13.47 -6.75
C ASP A 165 -1.89 -14.21 -5.68
N PHE A 166 -2.59 -13.49 -4.80
CA PHE A 166 -3.36 -14.08 -3.71
C PHE A 166 -4.83 -14.39 -4.07
N TYR A 167 -5.52 -13.44 -4.69
CA TYR A 167 -6.98 -13.45 -4.86
C TYR A 167 -7.46 -13.87 -6.26
N ARG A 168 -6.59 -14.03 -7.27
CA ARG A 168 -7.07 -14.26 -8.65
C ARG A 168 -8.11 -15.36 -8.77
N PHE A 169 -7.87 -16.51 -8.12
CA PHE A 169 -8.77 -17.66 -8.20
C PHE A 169 -10.10 -17.35 -7.51
N ILE A 170 -10.07 -16.68 -6.36
CA ILE A 170 -11.26 -16.28 -5.60
C ILE A 170 -12.10 -15.31 -6.43
N VAL A 171 -11.50 -14.24 -6.96
CA VAL A 171 -12.22 -13.22 -7.73
C VAL A 171 -12.86 -13.82 -8.98
N ILE A 172 -12.10 -14.62 -9.75
CA ILE A 172 -12.60 -15.25 -10.98
C ILE A 172 -13.73 -16.24 -10.65
N GLU A 173 -13.49 -17.19 -9.76
CA GLU A 173 -14.47 -18.22 -9.40
C GLU A 173 -15.76 -17.59 -8.84
N TYR A 174 -15.64 -16.57 -7.99
CA TYR A 174 -16.80 -15.97 -7.35
C TYR A 174 -17.61 -15.14 -8.33
N CYS A 175 -16.96 -14.45 -9.28
CA CYS A 175 -17.68 -13.74 -10.34
C CYS A 175 -18.35 -14.69 -11.32
N GLU A 176 -17.71 -15.83 -11.64
CA GLU A 176 -18.30 -16.86 -12.51
C GLU A 176 -19.51 -17.52 -11.86
N ILE A 177 -19.41 -17.94 -10.59
CA ILE A 177 -20.50 -18.63 -9.89
C ILE A 177 -21.61 -17.65 -9.49
N PHE A 178 -21.27 -16.50 -8.91
CA PHE A 178 -22.26 -15.54 -8.38
C PHE A 178 -22.68 -14.45 -9.38
N GLY A 179 -22.24 -14.53 -10.64
CA GLY A 179 -22.56 -13.55 -11.68
C GLY A 179 -24.06 -13.35 -11.89
N VAL A 180 -24.85 -14.42 -11.86
CA VAL A 180 -26.32 -14.34 -11.97
C VAL A 180 -26.95 -13.62 -10.77
N HIS A 181 -26.40 -13.80 -9.57
CA HIS A 181 -26.85 -13.12 -8.36
C HIS A 181 -26.53 -11.61 -8.42
N ILE A 182 -25.33 -11.26 -8.89
CA ILE A 182 -24.93 -9.87 -9.16
C ILE A 182 -25.91 -9.22 -10.14
N ALA A 183 -26.22 -9.89 -11.25
CA ALA A 183 -27.16 -9.41 -12.26
C ALA A 183 -28.58 -9.24 -11.71
N GLN A 184 -29.07 -10.18 -10.89
CA GLN A 184 -30.36 -10.04 -10.20
C GLN A 184 -30.38 -8.82 -9.29
N ARG A 185 -29.33 -8.59 -8.50
CA ARG A 185 -29.26 -7.42 -7.61
C ARG A 185 -29.25 -6.09 -8.38
N ARG A 186 -28.55 -6.01 -9.51
CA ARG A 186 -28.57 -4.83 -10.40
C ARG A 186 -29.99 -4.52 -10.87
N ARG A 187 -30.74 -5.55 -11.31
CA ARG A 187 -32.16 -5.43 -11.72
C ARG A 187 -33.07 -5.01 -10.57
N GLU A 188 -33.01 -5.69 -9.42
CA GLU A 188 -33.83 -5.39 -8.24
C GLU A 188 -33.64 -3.95 -7.74
N ARG A 189 -32.40 -3.45 -7.76
CA ARG A 189 -32.05 -2.10 -7.29
C ARG A 189 -32.07 -1.05 -8.38
N LYS A 190 -32.33 -1.42 -9.64
CA LYS A 190 -32.26 -0.54 -10.82
C LYS A 190 -30.94 0.23 -10.89
N ASN A 191 -29.83 -0.45 -10.58
CA ASN A 191 -28.50 0.16 -10.52
C ASN A 191 -27.43 -0.78 -11.07
N GLU A 192 -27.03 -0.51 -12.33
CA GLU A 192 -25.98 -1.26 -13.03
C GLU A 192 -24.58 -1.10 -12.42
N ARG A 193 -24.37 -0.10 -11.53
CA ARG A 193 -23.07 0.12 -10.89
C ARG A 193 -22.79 -0.82 -9.72
N ILE A 194 -23.78 -1.61 -9.29
CA ILE A 194 -23.59 -2.58 -8.21
C ILE A 194 -22.53 -3.60 -8.65
N PHE A 195 -21.45 -3.72 -7.86
CA PHE A 195 -20.33 -4.63 -8.14
C PHE A 195 -19.59 -4.35 -9.46
N ARG A 196 -19.62 -3.11 -9.96
CA ARG A 196 -18.98 -2.78 -11.24
C ARG A 196 -17.46 -2.95 -11.17
N ALA A 197 -16.83 -2.43 -10.12
CA ALA A 197 -15.38 -2.48 -10.00
C ALA A 197 -14.88 -3.94 -9.92
N LEU A 198 -15.62 -4.79 -9.21
CA LEU A 198 -15.36 -6.22 -9.10
C LEU A 198 -15.52 -6.92 -10.46
N THR A 199 -16.61 -6.68 -11.20
CA THR A 199 -16.79 -7.31 -12.52
C THR A 199 -15.71 -6.86 -13.51
N ASP A 200 -15.35 -5.58 -13.50
CA ASP A 200 -14.28 -5.04 -14.35
C ASP A 200 -12.92 -5.64 -13.98
N LEU A 201 -12.65 -5.81 -12.67
CA LEU A 201 -11.43 -6.45 -12.17
C LEU A 201 -11.36 -7.93 -12.60
N CYS A 202 -12.46 -8.66 -12.45
CA CYS A 202 -12.56 -10.06 -12.87
C CYS A 202 -12.23 -10.22 -14.35
N ASP A 203 -12.82 -9.40 -15.22
CA ASP A 203 -12.55 -9.44 -16.66
C ASP A 203 -11.07 -9.20 -16.99
N ARG A 204 -10.44 -8.23 -16.31
CA ARG A 204 -9.00 -7.96 -16.47
C ARG A 204 -8.16 -9.16 -16.02
N TRP A 205 -8.46 -9.71 -14.86
CA TRP A 205 -7.70 -10.82 -14.28
C TRP A 205 -7.86 -12.12 -15.05
N HIS A 206 -9.07 -12.38 -15.57
CA HIS A 206 -9.37 -13.54 -16.39
C HIS A 206 -8.66 -13.47 -17.76
N LYS A 207 -8.61 -12.29 -18.39
CA LYS A 207 -7.81 -12.08 -19.62
C LYS A 207 -6.32 -12.30 -19.37
N ARG A 208 -5.79 -11.72 -18.29
CA ARG A 208 -4.38 -11.90 -17.89
C ARG A 208 -4.04 -13.37 -17.66
N TRP A 209 -4.92 -14.12 -17.00
CA TRP A 209 -4.71 -15.54 -16.71
C TRP A 209 -4.64 -16.40 -17.98
N LYS A 210 -5.52 -16.17 -18.96
CA LYS A 210 -5.56 -16.92 -20.23
C LYS A 210 -4.36 -16.70 -21.15
N THR A 211 -3.46 -15.77 -20.82
CA THR A 211 -2.29 -15.43 -21.64
C THR A 211 -1.05 -16.22 -21.21
N PHE A 212 -1.14 -17.03 -20.15
CA PHE A 212 -0.13 -17.97 -19.67
C PHE A 212 -0.57 -19.40 -19.93
#